data_AF-A0A819IL61-F1
#
_entry.id   AF-A0A819IL61-F1
#
_cell.length_a   1.000
_cell.length_b   1.000
_cell.length_c   1.000
_cell.angle_alpha   90.00
_cell.angle_beta   90.00
_cell.angle_gamma   90.00
#
_symmetry.space_group_name_H-M   'P 1'
#
loop_
_entity.id
_entity.type
_entity.pdbx_description
1 polymer ?
#
loop_
_entity_poly.entity_id
_entity_poly.type
_entity_poly.pdbx_seq_one_letter_code
_entity_poly.pdbx_strand_id
1 'polypeptide(L)'
;MAGTYDTEEQRIIDRIKCIAFREARDAGATFINRHWVAKKVHRSVQFVTDWLHWVIKDIGESWTGQYFRDIILTEHVFPFLKNEENVIDPDEVIFVCDKAPCMRAYQTHHLLQDNDVKFWGNDIWPENSPDLNVAEHIGTIIKDEVEKKILSEPGHSRYLEETLKMHISDVLKNMKTDTDLFETLLCSYQSRLRAVKNANGRHTDY
;
A
#
# COMPACT_ATOMS: atom_id res chain seq x y z
N MET A 1 15.69 -27.61 21.48
CA MET A 1 14.21 -27.53 21.44
C MET A 1 13.87 -26.12 20.97
N ALA A 2 13.64 -25.95 19.66
CA ALA A 2 13.21 -24.67 19.10
C ALA A 2 11.73 -24.50 19.45
N GLY A 3 11.45 -23.77 20.53
CA GLY A 3 10.09 -23.35 20.85
C GLY A 3 9.53 -22.55 19.68
N THR A 4 8.30 -22.84 19.32
CA THR A 4 7.54 -22.17 18.26
C THR A 4 7.25 -20.73 18.69
N TYR A 5 8.23 -19.82 18.52
CA TYR A 5 8.09 -18.37 18.74
C TYR A 5 7.17 -17.68 17.72
N ASP A 6 6.46 -18.48 16.93
CA ASP A 6 5.72 -18.03 15.77
C ASP A 6 4.23 -18.30 15.94
N THR A 7 3.73 -17.91 17.11
CA THR A 7 2.29 -17.83 17.35
C THR A 7 1.78 -16.47 16.89
N GLU A 8 0.51 -16.43 16.49
CA GLU A 8 -0.22 -15.20 16.15
C GLU A 8 -0.16 -14.16 17.27
N GLU A 9 -0.38 -14.59 18.51
CA GLU A 9 -0.25 -13.74 19.71
C GLU A 9 1.14 -13.10 19.82
N GLN A 10 2.21 -13.87 19.52
CA GLN A 10 3.57 -13.35 19.56
C GLN A 10 3.83 -12.34 18.42
N ARG A 11 3.25 -12.55 17.23
CA ARG A 11 3.34 -11.60 16.09
C ARG A 11 2.66 -10.28 16.42
N ILE A 12 1.49 -10.29 17.05
CA ILE A 12 0.78 -9.08 17.52
C ILE A 12 1.64 -8.34 18.55
N ILE A 13 2.18 -9.04 19.54
CA ILE A 13 3.09 -8.46 20.55
C ILE A 13 4.32 -7.84 19.90
N ASP A 14 4.92 -8.52 18.91
CA ASP A 14 6.09 -8.03 18.18
C ASP A 14 5.77 -6.77 17.36
N ARG A 15 4.58 -6.68 16.77
CA ARG A 15 4.11 -5.46 16.08
C ARG A 15 3.90 -4.30 17.05
N ILE A 16 3.28 -4.53 18.20
CA ILE A 16 3.13 -3.50 19.26
C ILE A 16 4.51 -3.01 19.71
N LYS A 17 5.49 -3.92 19.87
CA LYS A 17 6.87 -3.56 20.18
C LYS A 17 7.51 -2.74 19.06
N CYS A 18 7.32 -3.10 17.79
CA CYS A 18 7.81 -2.33 16.65
C CYS A 18 7.26 -0.89 16.67
N ILE A 19 5.96 -0.72 16.94
CA ILE A 19 5.32 0.60 17.07
C ILE A 19 5.93 1.36 18.25
N ALA A 20 6.02 0.76 19.44
CA ALA A 20 6.59 1.41 20.61
C ALA A 20 8.06 1.81 20.43
N PHE A 21 8.87 0.97 19.77
CA PHE A 21 10.26 1.28 19.46
C PHE A 21 10.38 2.41 18.44
N ARG A 22 9.45 2.51 17.49
CA ARG A 22 9.36 3.65 16.58
C ARG A 22 9.05 4.95 17.32
N GLU A 23 8.03 4.97 18.17
CA GLU A 23 7.70 6.16 18.98
C GLU A 23 8.89 6.62 19.84
N ALA A 24 9.62 5.66 20.43
CA ALA A 24 10.83 5.97 21.20
C ALA A 24 11.95 6.56 20.32
N ARG A 25 12.14 6.04 19.11
CA ARG A 25 13.10 6.60 18.13
C ARG A 25 12.75 8.05 17.81
N ASP A 26 11.48 8.33 17.55
CA ASP A 26 11.00 9.64 17.14
C ASP A 26 11.05 10.64 18.30
N ALA A 27 10.95 10.16 19.56
CA ALA A 27 11.23 10.92 20.77
C ALA A 27 12.74 11.16 21.04
N GLY A 28 13.63 10.80 20.11
CA GLY A 28 15.07 11.10 20.18
C GLY A 28 15.98 9.90 20.48
N ALA A 29 15.45 8.68 20.57
CA ALA A 29 16.27 7.46 20.72
C ALA A 29 16.87 7.02 19.37
N THR A 30 17.79 7.83 18.82
CA THR A 30 18.36 7.67 17.47
C THR A 30 19.13 6.37 17.22
N PHE A 31 19.48 5.61 18.26
CA PHE A 31 20.10 4.28 18.15
C PHE A 31 19.11 3.18 17.71
N ILE A 32 17.81 3.43 17.81
CA ILE A 32 16.76 2.50 17.40
C ILE A 32 16.62 2.55 15.87
N ASN A 33 17.30 1.64 15.20
CA ASN A 33 17.21 1.46 13.74
C ASN A 33 16.50 0.13 13.39
N ARG A 34 16.15 -0.05 12.13
CA ARG A 34 15.38 -1.23 11.65
C ARG A 34 16.05 -2.56 11.98
N HIS A 35 17.37 -2.64 11.88
CA HIS A 35 18.14 -3.84 12.25
C HIS A 35 18.06 -4.11 13.74
N TRP A 36 18.09 -3.07 14.55
CA TRP A 36 17.92 -3.17 15.99
C TRP A 36 16.51 -3.66 16.35
N VAL A 37 15.47 -3.09 15.74
CA VAL A 37 14.07 -3.50 15.95
C VAL A 37 13.87 -4.95 15.56
N ALA A 38 14.24 -5.33 14.32
CA ALA A 38 14.16 -6.71 13.82
C ALA A 38 14.86 -7.70 14.76
N LYS A 39 16.08 -7.36 15.23
CA LYS A 39 16.82 -8.16 16.21
C LYS A 39 16.10 -8.27 17.55
N LYS A 40 15.40 -7.23 18.00
CA LYS A 40 14.69 -7.19 19.29
C LYS A 40 13.36 -7.92 19.28
N VAL A 41 12.68 -7.93 18.14
CA VAL A 41 11.45 -8.71 17.96
C VAL A 41 11.72 -10.11 17.41
N HIS A 42 12.99 -10.46 17.17
CA HIS A 42 13.38 -11.74 16.57
C HIS A 42 12.70 -12.01 15.22
N ARG A 43 12.52 -10.96 14.41
CA ARG A 43 11.93 -11.01 13.06
C ARG A 43 12.94 -10.60 12.01
N SER A 44 12.59 -10.86 10.75
CA SER A 44 13.35 -10.37 9.60
C SER A 44 13.32 -8.84 9.58
N VAL A 45 14.31 -8.20 8.95
CA VAL A 45 14.23 -6.76 8.69
C VAL A 45 13.06 -6.46 7.75
N GLN A 46 12.70 -7.40 6.86
CA GLN A 46 11.59 -7.29 5.92
C GLN A 46 10.23 -7.15 6.63
N PHE A 47 10.01 -7.89 7.73
CA PHE A 47 8.84 -7.79 8.59
C PHE A 47 8.61 -6.36 9.12
N VAL A 48 9.67 -5.55 9.19
CA VAL A 48 9.62 -4.17 9.67
C VAL A 48 9.36 -3.16 8.52
N THR A 49 9.31 -3.59 7.24
CA THR A 49 9.53 -2.67 6.10
C THR A 49 8.56 -2.68 4.91
N ASP A 50 7.63 -3.63 4.77
CA ASP A 50 6.89 -3.77 3.50
C ASP A 50 5.48 -3.19 3.54
N TRP A 51 5.38 -1.87 3.34
CA TRP A 51 4.10 -1.13 3.31
C TRP A 51 3.53 -0.93 1.90
N LEU A 52 4.37 -1.05 0.87
CA LEU A 52 4.00 -0.80 -0.52
C LEU A 52 4.40 -1.97 -1.42
N HIS A 53 3.43 -2.45 -2.19
CA HIS A 53 3.61 -3.40 -3.28
C HIS A 53 3.18 -2.74 -4.59
N TRP A 54 3.89 -2.99 -5.68
CA TRP A 54 3.60 -2.38 -6.98
C TRP A 54 3.88 -3.32 -8.15
N VAL A 55 3.23 -3.02 -9.27
CA VAL A 55 3.45 -3.68 -10.56
C VAL A 55 3.69 -2.60 -11.59
N ILE A 56 4.82 -2.65 -12.29
CA ILE A 56 5.09 -1.80 -13.46
C ILE A 56 4.89 -2.67 -14.68
N LYS A 57 4.06 -2.17 -15.58
CA LYS A 57 3.65 -2.87 -16.77
C LYS A 57 4.41 -2.36 -18.00
N ASP A 58 4.64 -3.25 -18.97
CA ASP A 58 5.26 -2.88 -20.24
C ASP A 58 4.29 -2.12 -21.17
N ILE A 59 4.85 -1.34 -22.09
CA ILE A 59 4.05 -0.59 -23.05
C ILE A 59 3.26 -1.55 -23.94
N GLY A 60 1.99 -1.19 -24.18
CA GLY A 60 1.14 -1.86 -25.16
C GLY A 60 0.28 -2.99 -24.61
N GLU A 61 0.55 -3.51 -23.41
CA GLU A 61 -0.40 -4.43 -22.80
C GLU A 61 -1.60 -3.69 -22.18
N SER A 62 -2.76 -4.34 -22.15
CA SER A 62 -4.02 -3.73 -21.69
C SER A 62 -4.38 -4.15 -20.28
N TRP A 63 -4.91 -3.24 -19.46
CA TRP A 63 -5.49 -3.55 -18.14
C TRP A 63 -6.85 -4.24 -18.30
N THR A 64 -6.84 -5.47 -18.81
CA THR A 64 -8.07 -6.25 -18.96
C THR A 64 -8.54 -6.78 -17.61
N GLY A 65 -9.83 -7.11 -17.50
CA GLY A 65 -10.34 -7.79 -16.31
C GLY A 65 -9.64 -9.13 -16.04
N GLN A 66 -9.16 -9.81 -17.09
CA GLN A 66 -8.41 -11.05 -16.95
C GLN A 66 -7.01 -10.78 -16.37
N TYR A 67 -6.26 -9.83 -16.93
CA TYR A 67 -4.95 -9.43 -16.40
C TYR A 67 -5.04 -9.00 -14.93
N PHE A 68 -6.10 -8.27 -14.58
CA PHE A 68 -6.33 -7.85 -13.22
C PHE A 68 -6.54 -9.04 -12.26
N ARG A 69 -7.34 -10.05 -12.65
CA ARG A 69 -7.57 -11.23 -11.81
C ARG A 69 -6.35 -12.16 -11.72
N ASP A 70 -5.72 -12.43 -12.85
CA ASP A 70 -4.66 -13.43 -12.94
C ASP A 70 -3.34 -12.88 -12.38
N ILE A 71 -2.95 -11.68 -12.79
CA ILE A 71 -1.65 -11.11 -12.40
C ILE A 71 -1.80 -10.29 -11.13
N ILE A 72 -2.69 -9.30 -11.13
CA ILE A 72 -2.76 -8.36 -10.00
C ILE A 72 -3.33 -9.03 -8.75
N LEU A 73 -4.47 -9.71 -8.85
CA LEU A 73 -5.05 -10.34 -7.67
C LEU A 73 -4.29 -11.60 -7.27
N THR A 74 -4.15 -12.56 -8.19
CA THR A 74 -3.66 -13.89 -7.84
C THR A 74 -2.16 -13.93 -7.54
N GLU A 75 -1.32 -13.23 -8.33
CA GLU A 75 0.13 -13.27 -8.13
C GLU A 75 0.65 -12.21 -7.14
N HIS A 76 -0.12 -11.14 -6.89
CA HIS A 76 0.37 -10.00 -6.11
C HIS A 76 -0.48 -9.69 -4.87
N VAL A 77 -1.77 -9.41 -5.03
CA VAL A 77 -2.61 -8.97 -3.90
C VAL A 77 -2.87 -10.11 -2.92
N PHE A 78 -3.28 -11.30 -3.37
CA PHE A 78 -3.56 -12.40 -2.44
C PHE A 78 -2.34 -12.85 -1.64
N PRO A 79 -1.15 -13.06 -2.25
CA PRO A 79 0.05 -13.36 -1.47
C PRO A 79 0.42 -12.23 -0.52
N PHE A 80 0.20 -10.97 -0.90
CA PHE A 80 0.47 -9.84 -0.02
C PHE A 80 -0.45 -9.83 1.20
N LEU A 81 -1.77 -9.94 1.00
CA LEU A 81 -2.76 -9.86 2.09
C LEU A 81 -2.76 -11.09 2.99
N LYS A 82 -2.44 -12.28 2.47
CA LYS A 82 -2.39 -13.53 3.26
C LYS A 82 -1.07 -13.73 3.99
N ASN A 83 -0.08 -12.87 3.75
CA ASN A 83 1.19 -12.94 4.43
C ASN A 83 1.15 -12.09 5.70
N GLU A 84 1.17 -12.76 6.85
CA GLU A 84 1.22 -12.15 8.18
C GLU A 84 2.49 -11.32 8.45
N GLU A 85 3.52 -11.40 7.60
CA GLU A 85 4.64 -10.46 7.62
C GLU A 85 4.27 -9.09 7.03
N ASN A 86 3.30 -9.03 6.11
CA ASN A 86 2.89 -7.80 5.43
C ASN A 86 1.69 -7.13 6.13
N VAL A 87 0.78 -7.90 6.72
CA VAL A 87 -0.45 -7.39 7.36
C VAL A 87 -0.54 -7.75 8.83
N ILE A 88 -1.15 -6.87 9.65
CA ILE A 88 -1.25 -7.05 11.11
C ILE A 88 -2.01 -8.33 11.46
N ASP A 89 -3.16 -8.48 10.83
CA ASP A 89 -4.04 -9.64 10.95
C ASP A 89 -4.73 -9.84 9.60
N PRO A 90 -4.43 -10.93 8.86
CA PRO A 90 -5.07 -11.23 7.59
C PRO A 90 -6.60 -11.31 7.68
N ASP A 91 -7.14 -11.72 8.82
CA ASP A 91 -8.58 -11.84 9.03
C ASP A 91 -9.25 -10.49 9.24
N GLU A 92 -8.54 -9.44 9.67
CA GLU A 92 -9.10 -8.10 9.85
C GLU A 92 -8.88 -7.16 8.66
N VAL A 93 -8.03 -7.55 7.71
CA VAL A 93 -7.70 -6.71 6.55
C VAL A 93 -8.89 -6.56 5.62
N ILE A 94 -9.14 -5.33 5.20
CA ILE A 94 -10.15 -4.99 4.19
C ILE A 94 -9.45 -4.46 2.94
N PHE A 95 -9.64 -5.16 1.82
CA PHE A 95 -9.21 -4.68 0.51
C PHE A 95 -10.16 -3.58 0.01
N VAL A 96 -9.61 -2.39 -0.19
CA VAL A 96 -10.36 -1.21 -0.67
C VAL A 96 -9.86 -0.85 -2.06
N CYS A 97 -10.79 -0.72 -3.01
CA CYS A 97 -10.48 -0.35 -4.40
C CYS A 97 -11.58 0.57 -4.95
N ASP A 98 -11.29 1.21 -6.08
CA ASP A 98 -12.26 2.02 -6.79
C ASP A 98 -13.28 1.15 -7.57
N LYS A 99 -14.16 1.82 -8.34
CA LYS A 99 -15.16 1.16 -9.17
C LYS A 99 -14.72 0.97 -10.63
N ALA A 100 -13.43 0.83 -10.89
CA ALA A 100 -12.93 0.54 -12.24
C ALA A 100 -13.64 -0.69 -12.83
N PRO A 101 -13.84 -0.78 -14.17
CA PRO A 101 -14.59 -1.87 -14.79
C PRO A 101 -14.11 -3.28 -14.43
N CYS A 102 -12.81 -3.47 -14.22
CA CYS A 102 -12.22 -4.74 -13.79
C CYS A 102 -12.52 -5.07 -12.31
N MET A 103 -12.62 -4.05 -11.44
CA MET A 103 -12.92 -4.20 -10.02
C MET A 103 -14.39 -4.56 -9.79
N ARG A 104 -15.31 -3.81 -10.43
CA ARG A 104 -16.76 -3.99 -10.28
C ARG A 104 -17.30 -5.28 -10.92
N ALA A 105 -16.48 -5.99 -11.69
CA ALA A 105 -16.88 -7.18 -12.42
C ALA A 105 -17.26 -8.31 -11.45
N TYR A 106 -18.37 -8.99 -11.73
CA TYR A 106 -18.86 -10.11 -10.92
C TYR A 106 -17.79 -11.20 -10.73
N GLN A 107 -17.03 -11.54 -11.78
CA GLN A 107 -15.97 -12.53 -11.68
C GLN A 107 -14.85 -12.11 -10.71
N THR A 108 -14.56 -10.81 -10.60
CA THR A 108 -13.54 -10.30 -9.69
C THR A 108 -14.02 -10.39 -8.25
N HIS A 109 -15.27 -10.00 -7.96
CA HIS A 109 -15.86 -10.14 -6.63
C HIS A 109 -15.91 -11.60 -6.17
N HIS A 110 -16.31 -12.52 -7.06
CA HIS A 110 -16.28 -13.95 -6.76
C HIS A 110 -14.88 -14.44 -6.43
N LEU A 111 -13.88 -14.03 -7.21
CA LEU A 111 -12.49 -14.41 -6.95
C LEU A 111 -11.99 -13.90 -5.59
N LEU A 112 -12.37 -12.68 -5.18
CA LEU A 112 -12.06 -12.15 -3.85
C LEU A 112 -12.73 -12.99 -2.74
N GLN A 113 -14.01 -13.33 -2.90
CA GLN A 113 -14.78 -14.13 -1.95
C GLN A 113 -14.24 -15.56 -1.82
N ASP A 114 -13.95 -16.22 -2.95
CA ASP A 114 -13.39 -17.58 -3.00
C ASP A 114 -11.99 -17.65 -2.37
N ASN A 115 -11.33 -16.50 -2.19
CA ASN A 115 -10.04 -16.37 -1.53
C ASN A 115 -10.13 -15.82 -0.10
N ASP A 116 -11.34 -15.75 0.49
CA ASP A 116 -11.60 -15.24 1.83
C ASP A 116 -11.12 -13.79 2.06
N VAL A 117 -11.04 -12.99 1.00
CA VAL A 117 -10.65 -11.58 1.11
C VAL A 117 -11.88 -10.74 1.46
N LYS A 118 -11.84 -10.05 2.60
CA LYS A 118 -12.83 -9.00 2.93
C LYS A 118 -12.55 -7.77 2.07
N PHE A 119 -13.58 -7.20 1.44
CA PHE A 119 -13.40 -6.04 0.58
C PHE A 119 -14.63 -5.12 0.58
N TRP A 120 -14.43 -3.87 0.16
CA TRP A 120 -15.53 -2.95 -0.10
C TRP A 120 -16.10 -3.15 -1.50
N GLY A 121 -17.27 -3.77 -1.56
CA GLY A 121 -17.97 -4.06 -2.80
C GLY A 121 -18.66 -2.84 -3.41
N ASN A 122 -19.43 -3.12 -4.45
CA ASN A 122 -20.18 -2.13 -5.23
C ASN A 122 -21.25 -1.40 -4.40
N ASP A 123 -21.65 -1.99 -3.28
CA ASP A 123 -22.62 -1.49 -2.31
C ASP A 123 -22.01 -0.52 -1.29
N ILE A 124 -20.69 -0.57 -1.08
CA ILE A 124 -19.99 0.25 -0.07
C ILE A 124 -19.23 1.41 -0.72
N TRP A 125 -18.39 1.15 -1.73
CA TRP A 125 -17.58 2.21 -2.34
C TRP A 125 -18.44 3.13 -3.22
N PRO A 126 -18.46 4.46 -3.02
CA PRO A 126 -19.23 5.37 -3.87
C PRO A 126 -18.61 5.54 -5.27
N GLU A 127 -19.45 5.69 -6.29
CA GLU A 127 -18.96 5.94 -7.65
C GLU A 127 -18.38 7.36 -7.75
N ASN A 128 -17.38 7.57 -8.62
CA ASN A 128 -16.76 8.87 -8.88
C ASN A 128 -16.25 9.62 -7.62
N SER A 129 -15.68 8.89 -6.65
CA SER A 129 -15.17 9.46 -5.40
C SER A 129 -13.64 9.28 -5.26
N PRO A 130 -12.83 9.91 -6.14
CA PRO A 130 -11.37 9.85 -6.03
C PRO A 130 -10.85 10.55 -4.76
N ASP A 131 -11.60 11.52 -4.24
CA ASP A 131 -11.32 12.25 -3.00
C ASP A 131 -11.36 11.36 -1.75
N LEU A 132 -12.04 10.21 -1.84
CA LEU A 132 -12.00 9.16 -0.82
C LEU A 132 -10.88 8.14 -1.07
N ASN A 133 -10.33 8.03 -2.28
CA ASN A 133 -9.32 7.02 -2.61
C ASN A 133 -7.91 7.52 -2.25
N VAL A 134 -7.39 7.07 -1.11
CA VAL A 134 -6.03 7.40 -0.66
C VAL A 134 -4.97 6.99 -1.69
N ALA A 135 -5.21 5.95 -2.49
CA ALA A 135 -4.28 5.53 -3.52
C ALA A 135 -4.10 6.58 -4.64
N GLU A 136 -5.12 7.40 -4.94
CA GLU A 136 -5.00 8.52 -5.91
C GLU A 136 -3.99 9.58 -5.43
N HIS A 137 -3.95 9.82 -4.11
CA HIS A 137 -3.00 10.74 -3.51
C HIS A 137 -1.57 10.20 -3.59
N ILE A 138 -1.39 8.91 -3.32
CA ILE A 138 -0.11 8.22 -3.52
C ILE A 138 0.33 8.35 -4.98
N GLY A 139 -0.58 8.17 -5.94
CA GLY A 139 -0.32 8.34 -7.37
C GLY A 139 0.18 9.75 -7.71
N THR A 140 -0.43 10.79 -7.12
CA THR A 140 -0.01 12.18 -7.31
C THR A 140 1.39 12.44 -6.74
N ILE A 141 1.68 11.94 -5.53
CA ILE A 141 3.00 12.07 -4.90
C ILE A 141 4.08 11.37 -5.75
N ILE A 142 3.80 10.14 -6.21
CA ILE A 142 4.72 9.39 -7.08
C ILE A 142 4.98 10.20 -8.36
N LYS A 143 3.93 10.71 -9.00
CA LYS A 143 4.04 11.50 -10.22
C LYS A 143 4.95 12.71 -10.00
N ASP A 144 4.70 13.49 -8.96
CA ASP A 144 5.46 14.72 -8.67
C ASP A 144 6.95 14.42 -8.40
N GLU A 145 7.25 13.35 -7.65
CA GLU A 145 8.63 12.93 -7.37
C GLU A 145 9.35 12.38 -8.61
N VAL A 146 8.64 11.62 -9.45
CA VAL A 146 9.19 11.14 -10.73
C VAL A 146 9.43 12.31 -11.67
N GLU A 147 8.52 13.27 -11.75
CA GLU A 147 8.65 14.46 -12.60
C GLU A 147 9.88 15.30 -12.19
N LYS A 148 10.08 15.53 -10.89
CA LYS A 148 11.29 16.21 -10.38
C LYS A 148 12.57 15.51 -10.83
N LYS A 149 12.63 14.18 -10.76
CA LYS A 149 13.79 13.39 -11.21
C LYS A 149 13.99 13.49 -12.72
N ILE A 150 12.93 13.33 -13.51
CA ILE A 150 12.97 13.46 -14.98
C ILE A 150 13.44 14.85 -15.42
N LEU A 151 12.99 15.91 -14.75
CA LEU A 151 13.42 17.29 -15.05
C LEU A 151 14.90 17.53 -14.75
N SER A 152 15.48 16.77 -13.81
CA SER A 152 16.91 16.82 -13.48
C SER A 152 17.80 16.04 -14.45
N GLU A 153 17.24 15.13 -15.25
CA GLU A 153 18.00 14.30 -16.20
C GLU A 153 18.52 15.13 -17.39
N PRO A 154 19.81 15.05 -17.73
CA PRO A 154 20.39 15.86 -18.79
C PRO A 154 20.05 15.34 -20.20
N GLY A 155 19.74 16.27 -21.12
CA GLY A 155 19.67 15.96 -22.56
C GLY A 155 18.54 15.01 -22.95
N HIS A 156 18.81 14.13 -23.91
CA HIS A 156 17.80 13.26 -24.54
C HIS A 156 17.43 12.02 -23.70
N SER A 157 18.22 11.64 -22.69
CA SER A 157 17.94 10.46 -21.86
C SER A 157 16.62 10.59 -21.10
N ARG A 158 16.21 11.81 -20.74
CA ARG A 158 14.95 12.08 -20.02
C ARG A 158 13.68 11.58 -20.74
N TYR A 159 13.75 11.35 -22.05
CA TYR A 159 12.62 10.89 -22.87
C TYR A 159 12.64 9.38 -23.13
N LEU A 160 13.62 8.65 -22.58
CA LEU A 160 13.70 7.20 -22.73
C LEU A 160 12.78 6.50 -21.73
N GLU A 161 12.12 5.44 -22.18
CA GLU A 161 11.23 4.62 -21.36
C GLU A 161 11.97 4.01 -20.17
N GLU A 162 13.19 3.54 -20.39
CA GLU A 162 14.05 2.93 -19.38
C GLU A 162 14.38 3.94 -18.27
N THR A 163 14.54 5.22 -18.65
CA THR A 163 14.79 6.30 -17.69
C THR A 163 13.55 6.55 -16.84
N LEU A 164 12.36 6.56 -17.45
CA LEU A 164 11.10 6.66 -16.72
C LEU A 164 10.89 5.48 -15.76
N LYS A 165 11.04 4.24 -16.24
CA LYS A 165 10.91 3.02 -15.41
C LYS A 165 11.90 2.99 -14.25
N MET A 166 13.14 3.43 -14.49
CA MET A 166 14.17 3.55 -13.46
C MET A 166 13.74 4.55 -12.38
N HIS A 167 13.30 5.76 -12.75
CA HIS A 167 12.88 6.76 -11.77
C HIS A 167 11.61 6.38 -11.01
N ILE A 168 10.63 5.78 -11.69
CA ILE A 168 9.44 5.22 -11.03
C ILE A 168 9.88 4.18 -9.98
N SER A 169 10.77 3.26 -10.35
CA SER A 169 11.27 2.23 -9.44
C SER A 169 12.04 2.80 -8.26
N ASP A 170 12.85 3.84 -8.49
CA ASP A 170 13.60 4.53 -7.44
C ASP A 170 12.66 5.25 -6.45
N VAL A 171 11.68 6.01 -6.96
CA VAL A 171 10.66 6.67 -6.14
C VAL A 171 9.88 5.67 -5.30
N LEU A 172 9.37 4.60 -5.92
CA LEU A 172 8.62 3.54 -5.22
C LEU A 172 9.45 2.85 -4.14
N LYS A 173 10.73 2.56 -4.40
CA LYS A 173 11.63 1.96 -3.40
C LYS A 173 11.89 2.89 -2.21
N ASN A 174 12.05 4.18 -2.47
CA ASN A 174 12.24 5.18 -1.41
C ASN A 174 10.95 5.34 -0.58
N MET A 175 9.79 5.42 -1.24
CA MET A 175 8.48 5.52 -0.60
C MET A 175 8.07 4.26 0.15
N LYS A 176 8.50 3.07 -0.28
CA LYS A 176 8.12 1.78 0.34
C LYS A 176 8.30 1.75 1.86
N THR A 177 9.23 2.55 2.35
CA THR A 177 9.57 2.59 3.78
C THR A 177 9.27 3.93 4.47
N ASP A 178 8.51 4.80 3.79
CA ASP A 178 8.03 6.08 4.31
C ASP A 178 6.75 5.87 5.13
N THR A 179 6.92 5.46 6.37
CA THR A 179 5.81 5.18 7.28
C THR A 179 4.96 6.40 7.56
N ASP A 180 5.59 7.56 7.69
CA ASP A 180 4.91 8.80 8.10
C ASP A 180 3.95 9.26 7.01
N LEU A 181 4.36 9.08 5.74
CA LEU A 181 3.47 9.29 4.60
C LEU A 181 2.24 8.39 4.66
N PHE A 182 2.41 7.08 4.80
CA PHE A 182 1.29 6.13 4.80
C PHE A 182 0.36 6.35 6.00
N GLU A 183 0.91 6.61 7.19
CA GLU A 183 0.11 6.92 8.37
C GLU A 183 -0.67 8.22 8.21
N THR A 184 -0.02 9.29 7.75
CA THR A 184 -0.69 10.57 7.50
C THR A 184 -1.86 10.40 6.52
N LEU A 185 -1.63 9.66 5.45
CA LEU A 185 -2.64 9.35 4.45
C LEU A 185 -3.82 8.54 5.02
N LEU A 186 -3.55 7.47 5.77
CA LEU A 186 -4.59 6.64 6.38
C LEU A 186 -5.35 7.41 7.49
N CYS A 187 -4.66 8.15 8.34
CA CYS A 187 -5.28 8.98 9.37
C CYS A 187 -6.14 10.11 8.76
N SER A 188 -5.81 10.58 7.55
CA SER A 188 -6.64 11.56 6.84
C SER A 188 -8.02 11.05 6.46
N TYR A 189 -8.21 9.72 6.40
CA TYR A 189 -9.44 9.09 5.91
C TYR A 189 -10.70 9.53 6.67
N GLN A 190 -10.60 9.64 8.01
CA GLN A 190 -11.72 10.11 8.82
C GLN A 190 -12.13 11.55 8.48
N SER A 191 -11.15 12.42 8.21
CA SER A 191 -11.40 13.81 7.83
C SER A 191 -12.01 13.91 6.43
N ARG A 192 -11.60 13.06 5.48
CA ARG A 192 -12.23 12.93 4.15
C ARG A 192 -13.71 12.57 4.25
N LEU A 193 -14.02 11.52 5.02
CA LEU A 193 -15.41 11.12 5.27
C LEU A 193 -16.24 12.24 5.91
N ARG A 194 -15.67 12.98 6.86
CA ARG A 194 -16.33 14.16 7.46
C ARG A 194 -16.54 15.27 6.44
N ALA A 195 -15.57 15.52 5.57
CA ALA A 195 -15.70 16.54 4.51
C ALA A 195 -16.84 16.18 3.55
N VAL A 196 -16.91 14.93 3.08
CA VAL A 196 -18.01 14.45 2.22
C VAL A 196 -19.35 14.58 2.93
N LYS A 197 -19.42 14.21 4.22
CA LYS A 197 -20.63 14.39 5.03
C LYS A 197 -21.05 15.85 5.13
N ASN A 198 -20.12 16.75 5.41
CA ASN A 198 -20.37 18.19 5.51
C ASN A 198 -20.78 18.79 4.16
N ALA A 199 -20.25 18.25 3.07
CA ALA A 199 -20.61 18.60 1.70
C ALA A 199 -21.94 17.96 1.23
N ASN A 200 -22.63 17.20 2.09
CA ASN A 200 -23.83 16.43 1.75
C ASN A 200 -23.63 15.50 0.54
N GLY A 201 -22.48 14.81 0.49
CA GLY A 201 -22.14 13.87 -0.58
C GLY A 201 -21.59 14.53 -1.85
N ARG A 202 -21.31 15.83 -1.85
CA ARG A 202 -20.65 16.54 -2.97
C ARG A 202 -19.12 16.41 -2.88
N HIS A 203 -18.45 16.74 -3.98
CA HIS A 203 -17.00 16.78 -4.08
C HIS A 203 -16.34 17.60 -2.96
N THR A 204 -15.18 17.15 -2.52
CA THR A 204 -14.35 17.80 -1.50
C THR A 204 -13.00 18.23 -2.08
N ASP A 205 -12.22 18.99 -1.30
CA ASP A 205 -10.88 19.47 -1.68
C ASP A 205 -9.78 18.42 -1.44
N TYR A 206 -10.16 17.19 -1.08
CA TYR A 206 -9.22 16.08 -0.99
C TYR A 206 -8.87 15.57 -2.38
#